data_AF-A0A661DLW3-F1
#
_entry.id   AF-A0A661DLW3-F1
#
_cell.length_a   1.000
_cell.length_b   1.000
_cell.length_c   1.000
_cell.angle_alpha   90.00
_cell.angle_beta   90.00
_cell.angle_gamma   90.00
#
_symmetry.space_group_name_H-M   'P 1'
#
loop_
_entity.id
_entity.type
_entity.pdbx_description
1 polymer ?
#
loop_
_entity_poly.entity_id
_entity_poly.type
_entity_poly.pdbx_seq_one_letter_code
_entity_poly.pdbx_strand_id
1 'polypeptide(L)' 'VERLSQWLQENNYSLDNSHFYSDSVNDLPLLLKVTHPVAVDPDDKLKIHAAEHCWPVISLRS' A
#
# COMPACT_ATOMS: atom_id res chain seq x y z
N VAL A 1 3.57 16.24 -0.04
CA VAL A 1 3.58 15.20 1.01
C VAL A 1 3.62 15.80 2.41
N GLU A 2 4.27 16.95 2.62
CA GLU A 2 4.37 17.65 3.91
C GLU A 2 3.02 17.94 4.60
N ARG A 3 1.97 18.31 3.85
CA ARG A 3 0.64 18.58 4.44
C ARG A 3 0.00 17.37 5.11
N LEU A 4 0.30 16.15 4.64
CA LEU A 4 -0.26 14.92 5.23
C LEU A 4 0.43 14.60 6.56
N SER A 5 1.75 14.75 6.61
CA SER A 5 2.54 14.53 7.84
C SER A 5 2.16 15.49 8.95
N GLN A 6 1.91 16.75 8.60
CA GLN A 6 1.51 17.78 9.57
C GLN A 6 0.11 17.49 10.14
N TRP A 7 -0.85 17.10 9.30
CA TRP A 7 -2.20 16.72 9.75
C TRP A 7 -2.20 15.48 10.64
N LEU A 8 -1.35 14.48 10.36
CA LEU A 8 -1.18 13.29 11.20
C LEU A 8 -0.63 13.62 12.59
N GLN A 9 0.39 14.50 12.65
CA GLN A 9 0.94 14.98 13.92
C GLN A 9 -0.08 15.76 14.75
N GLU A 10 -0.88 16.63 14.12
CA GLU A 10 -1.87 17.46 14.80
C GLU A 10 -3.05 16.65 15.35
N ASN A 11 -3.39 15.51 14.73
CA ASN A 11 -4.54 14.70 15.13
C ASN A 11 -4.16 13.43 15.92
N ASN A 12 -2.88 13.25 16.27
CA ASN A 12 -2.37 12.09 17.00
C ASN A 12 -2.70 10.74 16.31
N TYR A 13 -2.88 10.77 14.98
CA TYR A 13 -3.07 9.59 14.15
C TYR A 13 -1.74 9.18 13.56
N SER A 14 -1.40 7.90 13.72
CA SER A 14 -0.26 7.30 13.04
C SER A 14 -0.73 6.64 11.75
N LEU A 15 0.17 6.56 10.76
CA LEU A 15 0.00 5.61 9.64
C LEU A 15 0.25 4.17 10.08
N ASP A 16 0.60 3.93 11.36
CA ASP A 16 0.59 2.61 11.97
C ASP A 16 -0.80 1.99 11.83
N ASN A 17 -0.86 0.81 11.22
CA ASN A 17 -2.07 0.11 10.78
C ASN A 17 -2.77 0.65 9.52
N SER A 18 -2.16 1.55 8.77
CA SER A 18 -2.69 1.95 7.46
C SER A 18 -2.70 0.78 6.47
N HIS A 19 -3.78 0.68 5.70
CA HIS A 19 -3.94 -0.27 4.62
C HIS A 19 -3.87 0.48 3.30
N PHE A 20 -3.11 -0.03 2.34
CA PHE A 20 -3.04 0.55 1.01
C PHE A 20 -3.27 -0.50 -0.05
N TYR A 21 -4.13 -0.18 -1.00
CA TYR A 21 -4.59 -1.08 -2.04
C TYR A 21 -4.14 -0.50 -3.39
N SER A 22 -3.39 -1.26 -4.18
CA SER A 22 -3.02 -0.85 -5.53
C SER A 22 -2.92 -2.03 -6.48
N ASP A 23 -3.23 -1.76 -7.74
CA ASP A 23 -3.16 -2.68 -8.87
C ASP A 23 -1.93 -2.49 -9.75
N SER A 24 -1.12 -1.47 -9.49
CA SER A 24 0.02 -1.11 -10.33
C SER A 24 1.31 -1.00 -9.55
N VAL A 25 2.40 -1.49 -10.16
CA VAL A 25 3.76 -1.31 -9.64
C VAL A 25 4.16 0.16 -9.49
N ASN A 26 3.45 1.09 -10.13
CA ASN A 26 3.70 2.52 -10.00
C ASN A 26 3.54 3.01 -8.54
N ASP A 27 2.65 2.39 -7.77
CA ASP A 27 2.42 2.74 -6.37
C ASP A 27 3.32 1.95 -5.40
N LEU A 28 4.27 1.17 -5.92
CA LEU A 28 5.20 0.39 -5.10
C LEU A 28 5.93 1.23 -4.03
N PRO A 29 6.42 2.46 -4.32
CA PRO A 29 7.05 3.29 -3.29
C PRO A 29 6.11 3.69 -2.14
N LEU A 30 4.80 3.65 -2.36
CA LEU A 30 3.79 3.96 -1.36
C LEU A 30 3.36 2.71 -0.59
N LEU A 31 3.21 1.57 -1.29
CA LEU A 31 2.99 0.25 -0.66
C LEU A 31 4.09 -0.10 0.34
N LEU A 32 5.35 0.22 0.01
CA LEU A 32 6.50 0.00 0.90
C LEU A 32 6.50 0.87 2.18
N LYS A 33 5.65 1.90 2.26
CA LYS A 33 5.60 2.84 3.39
C LYS A 33 4.45 2.59 4.35
N VAL A 34 3.46 1.78 3.96
CA VAL A 34 2.30 1.49 4.80
C VAL A 34 2.50 0.21 5.61
N THR A 35 1.74 0.05 6.68
CA THR A 35 1.83 -1.13 7.55
C THR A 35 1.24 -2.38 6.89
N HIS A 36 0.15 -2.21 6.12
CA HIS A 36 -0.59 -3.31 5.49
C HIS A 36 -0.78 -3.05 3.99
N PRO A 37 0.27 -3.26 3.17
CA PRO A 37 0.14 -3.21 1.72
C PRO A 37 -0.68 -4.40 1.21
N VAL A 38 -1.60 -4.14 0.29
CA VAL A 38 -2.43 -5.14 -0.38
C VAL A 38 -2.40 -4.88 -1.89
N ALA A 39 -2.05 -5.91 -2.66
CA ALA A 39 -2.06 -5.87 -4.11
C ALA A 39 -3.45 -6.28 -4.63
N VAL A 40 -4.06 -5.46 -5.47
CA VAL A 40 -5.41 -5.69 -6.03
C VAL A 40 -5.29 -5.90 -7.52
N ASP A 41 -5.62 -7.06 -8.08
CA ASP A 41 -5.41 -7.34 -9.52
C ASP A 41 -4.02 -6.87 -10.05
N PRO A 42 -2.90 -7.21 -9.36
CA PRO A 42 -1.60 -6.62 -9.64
C PRO A 42 -1.09 -6.98 -11.03
N ASP A 43 -0.40 -6.03 -11.67
CA ASP A 43 0.45 -6.32 -12.83
C ASP A 43 1.56 -7.35 -12.49
N ASP A 44 2.16 -7.97 -13.51
CA ASP A 44 3.17 -9.03 -13.30
C ASP A 44 4.34 -8.60 -12.41
N LYS A 45 4.73 -7.32 -12.45
CA LYS A 45 5.84 -6.80 -11.64
C LYS A 45 5.42 -6.63 -10.19
N LEU A 46 4.25 -6.04 -9.94
CA LEU A 46 3.70 -5.89 -8.61
C LEU A 46 3.38 -7.26 -8.00
N LYS A 47 2.96 -8.24 -8.80
CA LYS A 47 2.70 -9.61 -8.36
C LYS A 47 3.97 -10.32 -7.87
N ILE A 48 5.10 -10.16 -8.58
CA ILE A 48 6.39 -10.68 -8.13
C ILE A 48 6.78 -10.06 -6.79
N HIS A 49 6.69 -8.72 -6.69
CA HIS A 49 7.05 -8.02 -5.46
C HIS A 49 6.13 -8.37 -4.28
N ALA A 50 4.82 -8.48 -4.52
CA ALA A 50 3.86 -8.93 -3.54
C ALA A 50 4.19 -10.35 -3.05
N ALA A 51 4.60 -11.26 -3.93
CA ALA A 51 5.02 -12.60 -3.54
C ALA A 51 6.33 -12.59 -2.72
N GLU A 52 7.32 -11.78 -3.12
CA GLU A 52 8.60 -11.64 -2.40
C GLU A 52 8.43 -11.08 -0.98
N HIS A 53 7.49 -10.14 -0.82
CA HIS A 53 7.20 -9.49 0.46
C HIS A 53 6.02 -10.10 1.22
N CYS A 54 5.48 -11.24 0.76
CA CYS A 54 4.32 -11.92 1.33
C CYS A 54 3.09 -11.02 1.49
N TRP A 55 2.86 -10.09 0.55
CA TRP A 55 1.71 -9.21 0.57
C TRP A 55 0.44 -9.95 0.13
N PRO A 56 -0.72 -9.66 0.75
CA PRO A 56 -2.00 -10.17 0.30
C PRO A 56 -2.30 -9.72 -1.13
N VAL A 57 -2.73 -10.64 -1.97
CA VAL A 57 -3.24 -10.36 -3.32
C VAL A 57 -4.73 -10.66 -3.34
N ILE A 58 -5.54 -9.68 -3.71
CA ILE A 58 -6.99 -9.84 -3.88
C ILE A 58 -7.39 -9.52 -5.32
N SER A 59 -8.47 -10.13 -5.80
CA SER A 59 -9.10 -9.78 -7.07
C SER A 59 -10.51 -9.29 -6.80
N LEU A 60 -10.87 -8.13 -7.36
CA LEU A 60 -12.18 -7.51 -7.18
C LEU A 60 -13.10 -7.69 -8.40
N ARG A 61 -12.69 -8.50 -9.36
CA ARG A 61 -13.48 -8.81 -10.56
C ARG A 61 -14.36 -10.04 -10.28
N SER A 62 -15.67 -9.87 -10.45
CA SER A 62 -16.72 -10.90 -10.29
C SER A 62 -16.91 -11.73 -11.55
#